data_AF-A0A9P6R0X4-F1
#
_entry.id   AF-A0A9P6R0X4-F1
#
_cell.length_a   1.000
_cell.length_b   1.000
_cell.length_c   1.000
_cell.angle_alpha   90.00
_cell.angle_beta   90.00
_cell.angle_gamma   90.00
#
_symmetry.space_group_name_H-M   'P 1'
#
loop_
_entity.id
_entity.type
_entity.pdbx_description
1 polymer ?
#
loop_
_entity_poly.entity_id
_entity_poly.type
_entity_poly.pdbx_seq_one_letter_code
_entity_poly.pdbx_strand_id
1 'polypeptide(L)'
;MAASLPTTADGYIDTTAQETKDTLEQRIWDIDEQLSNVESIDDDSDFSEFSTTSSTDTRDIQREWDENMEQGRQLFAMVIFPYVGRWIGKKMSYWVWTRFLQHHYKFPLHQRQFSAAPERRLVRDTAYPFPLYYHLLPPTSTSTSTTATTAKATYALSFLPTFPQHTRQVVGYLNHSASDSEGSDLQVKPNKFTENEAFNNVLHTVIQQNLADDPMVESVLQQQLEGWTHIADYRNPAPYGRIPLPEDIFGSVQIVDGVIQPESYQRMPTHRIVSSLGLFQLSDHLHERLVHYLKTL
;
A
#
# COMPACT_ATOMS: atom_id res chain seq x y z
N MET A 1 -32.90 -26.16 17.01
CA MET A 1 -31.81 -26.68 16.16
C MET A 1 -30.56 -26.73 17.04
N ALA A 2 -30.07 -27.91 17.38
CA ALA A 2 -29.04 -28.10 18.40
C ALA A 2 -27.63 -27.75 17.86
N ALA A 3 -26.89 -26.92 18.60
CA ALA A 3 -25.50 -26.56 18.29
C ALA A 3 -24.55 -27.70 18.68
N SER A 4 -23.65 -28.06 17.77
CA SER A 4 -22.64 -29.11 17.95
C SER A 4 -21.54 -28.69 18.93
N LEU A 5 -21.19 -29.59 19.87
CA LEU A 5 -20.20 -29.40 20.92
C LEU A 5 -18.76 -29.35 20.36
N PRO A 6 -17.86 -28.53 20.95
CA PRO A 6 -16.44 -28.50 20.56
C PRO A 6 -15.72 -29.77 21.05
N THR A 7 -15.01 -30.43 20.14
CA THR A 7 -14.19 -31.63 20.42
C THR A 7 -12.76 -31.34 19.96
N THR A 8 -11.78 -31.64 20.81
CA THR A 8 -10.35 -31.55 20.49
C THR A 8 -9.94 -32.74 19.59
N ALA A 9 -8.84 -32.58 18.84
CA ALA A 9 -8.40 -33.51 17.78
C ALA A 9 -8.21 -34.99 18.20
N ASP A 10 -8.20 -35.31 19.49
CA ASP A 10 -8.06 -36.67 20.03
C ASP A 10 -9.37 -37.28 20.60
N GLY A 11 -10.53 -36.68 20.32
CA GLY A 11 -11.84 -37.34 20.49
C GLY A 11 -12.38 -37.45 21.93
N TYR A 12 -11.83 -36.69 22.89
CA TYR A 12 -12.38 -36.57 24.24
C TYR A 12 -13.11 -35.23 24.44
N ILE A 13 -14.18 -35.24 25.24
CA ILE A 13 -14.96 -34.07 25.62
C ILE A 13 -14.14 -33.14 26.55
N ASP A 14 -13.93 -31.89 26.12
CA ASP A 14 -13.20 -30.89 26.90
C ASP A 14 -14.08 -30.32 28.02
N THR A 15 -13.92 -30.89 29.21
CA THR A 15 -14.65 -30.51 30.43
C THR A 15 -14.14 -29.21 31.04
N THR A 16 -12.91 -28.79 30.71
CA THR A 16 -12.31 -27.56 31.25
C THR A 16 -12.84 -26.29 30.57
N ALA A 17 -13.12 -26.37 29.26
CA ALA A 17 -13.78 -25.29 28.53
C ALA A 17 -15.24 -25.09 28.97
N GLN A 18 -15.89 -26.12 29.50
CA GLN A 18 -17.26 -26.06 29.99
C GLN A 18 -17.34 -25.40 31.38
N GLU A 19 -16.44 -25.77 32.31
CA GLU A 19 -16.37 -25.16 33.65
C GLU A 19 -16.15 -23.63 33.58
N THR A 20 -15.32 -23.15 32.65
CA THR A 20 -15.03 -21.71 32.48
C THR A 20 -16.21 -20.92 31.91
N LYS A 21 -17.03 -21.52 31.06
CA LYS A 21 -18.25 -20.87 30.56
C LYS A 21 -19.30 -20.78 31.66
N ASP A 22 -19.49 -21.84 32.42
CA ASP A 22 -20.48 -21.87 33.50
C ASP A 22 -20.11 -20.88 34.63
N THR A 23 -18.80 -20.72 34.94
CA THR A 23 -18.35 -19.68 35.90
C THR A 23 -18.51 -18.26 35.40
N LEU A 24 -18.38 -18.02 34.08
CA LEU A 24 -18.57 -16.69 33.49
C LEU A 24 -20.06 -16.34 33.39
N GLU A 25 -20.93 -17.29 33.04
CA GLU A 25 -22.37 -17.07 33.02
C GLU A 25 -22.94 -16.86 34.43
N GLN A 26 -22.45 -17.58 35.44
CA GLN A 26 -22.80 -17.32 36.84
C GLN A 26 -22.36 -15.91 37.29
N ARG A 27 -21.16 -15.47 36.93
CA ARG A 27 -20.69 -14.11 37.26
C ARG A 27 -21.49 -13.00 36.56
N ILE A 28 -22.00 -13.26 35.35
CA ILE A 28 -22.83 -12.29 34.63
C ILE A 28 -24.22 -12.19 35.29
N TRP A 29 -24.77 -13.31 35.76
CA TRP A 29 -26.05 -13.34 36.48
C TRP A 29 -25.97 -12.65 37.85
N ASP A 30 -24.88 -12.88 38.61
CA ASP A 30 -24.64 -12.21 39.90
C ASP A 30 -24.48 -10.68 39.78
N ILE A 31 -23.92 -10.19 38.67
CA ILE A 31 -23.75 -8.75 38.43
C ILE A 31 -25.10 -8.09 38.08
N ASP A 32 -25.93 -8.77 37.28
CA ASP A 32 -27.27 -8.29 36.92
C ASP A 32 -28.20 -8.26 38.15
N GLU A 33 -28.11 -9.27 39.02
CA GLU A 33 -28.86 -9.32 40.29
C GLU A 33 -28.43 -8.20 41.27
N GLN A 34 -27.13 -7.87 41.31
CA GLN A 34 -26.64 -6.73 42.11
C GLN A 34 -27.05 -5.38 41.54
N LEU A 35 -27.15 -5.24 40.22
CA LEU A 35 -27.67 -4.03 39.56
C LEU A 35 -29.18 -3.88 39.75
N SER A 36 -29.95 -4.98 39.71
CA SER A 36 -31.40 -4.94 39.92
C SER A 36 -31.79 -4.70 41.38
N ASN A 37 -30.96 -5.11 42.35
CA ASN A 37 -31.20 -4.87 43.79
C ASN A 37 -30.83 -3.44 44.24
N VAL A 38 -30.14 -2.65 43.41
CA VAL A 38 -29.84 -1.24 43.68
C VAL A 38 -30.95 -0.29 43.23
N GLU A 39 -31.86 -0.74 42.36
CA GLU A 39 -32.87 0.12 41.73
C GLU A 39 -34.28 -0.02 42.35
N SER A 40 -34.41 -0.70 43.50
CA SER A 40 -35.64 -0.74 44.29
C SER A 40 -35.39 -0.42 45.77
N ILE A 41 -35.18 0.87 46.07
CA ILE A 41 -35.48 1.46 47.38
C ILE A 41 -36.57 2.50 47.13
N ASP A 42 -37.82 2.09 47.41
CA ASP A 42 -38.91 3.01 47.73
C ASP A 42 -38.68 3.47 49.18
N ASP A 43 -38.32 4.74 49.38
CA ASP A 43 -38.31 5.39 50.69
C ASP A 43 -39.34 6.52 50.69
N ASP A 44 -40.58 6.14 51.03
CA ASP A 44 -41.60 7.07 51.48
C ASP A 44 -41.30 7.48 52.93
N SER A 45 -40.87 8.73 53.11
CA SER A 45 -40.96 9.55 54.33
C SER A 45 -40.29 9.04 55.62
N ASP A 46 -39.15 9.65 56.00
CA ASP A 46 -39.07 10.71 57.03
C ASP A 46 -37.63 10.81 57.59
N PHE A 47 -36.78 11.62 56.94
CA PHE A 47 -35.57 12.17 57.57
C PHE A 47 -35.42 13.64 57.17
N SER A 48 -36.28 14.48 57.73
CA SER A 48 -36.21 15.94 57.60
C SER A 48 -35.14 16.58 58.49
N GLU A 49 -33.89 16.09 58.49
CA GLU A 49 -32.79 16.73 59.25
C GLU A 49 -31.37 16.51 58.69
N PHE A 50 -31.17 16.45 57.37
CA PHE A 50 -29.84 16.65 56.74
C PHE A 50 -29.89 17.25 55.33
N SER A 51 -30.92 18.04 54.99
CA SER A 51 -31.10 18.56 53.62
C SER A 51 -30.93 20.06 53.47
N THR A 52 -30.30 20.74 54.44
CA THR A 52 -30.05 22.19 54.35
C THR A 52 -28.62 22.54 53.89
N THR A 53 -27.74 21.57 53.59
CA THR A 53 -26.39 21.87 53.07
C THR A 53 -26.06 21.23 51.71
N SER A 54 -26.70 20.12 51.32
CA SER A 54 -26.34 19.40 50.08
C SER A 54 -26.87 20.04 48.79
N SER A 55 -27.91 20.88 48.84
CA SER A 55 -28.43 21.60 47.67
C SER A 55 -27.59 22.83 47.30
N THR A 56 -26.77 23.31 48.23
CA THR A 56 -25.71 24.31 47.98
C THR A 56 -24.45 23.65 47.45
N ASP A 57 -23.97 22.55 48.06
CA ASP A 57 -22.76 21.85 47.60
C ASP A 57 -22.86 21.32 46.16
N THR A 58 -24.00 20.77 45.74
CA THR A 58 -24.19 20.32 44.35
C THR A 58 -24.22 21.48 43.34
N ARG A 59 -24.69 22.66 43.75
CA ARG A 59 -24.69 23.87 42.92
C ARG A 59 -23.31 24.54 42.88
N ASP A 60 -22.55 24.46 43.96
CA ASP A 60 -21.22 25.04 44.07
C ASP A 60 -20.18 24.17 43.36
N ILE A 61 -20.24 22.84 43.47
CA ILE A 61 -19.41 21.91 42.69
C ILE A 61 -19.67 22.09 41.20
N GLN A 62 -20.93 22.26 40.77
CA GLN A 62 -21.26 22.49 39.36
C GLN A 62 -20.71 23.83 38.84
N ARG A 63 -20.73 24.88 39.67
CA ARG A 63 -20.12 26.18 39.33
C ARG A 63 -18.61 26.11 39.26
N GLU A 64 -17.96 25.41 40.20
CA GLU A 64 -16.52 25.15 40.17
C GLU A 64 -16.13 24.30 38.96
N TRP A 65 -16.99 23.36 38.55
CA TRP A 65 -16.84 22.57 37.33
C TRP A 65 -16.93 23.44 36.08
N ASP A 66 -17.91 24.34 36.02
CA ASP A 66 -18.13 25.25 34.90
C ASP A 66 -16.98 26.26 34.75
N GLU A 67 -16.47 26.81 35.87
CA GLU A 67 -15.33 27.73 35.89
C GLU A 67 -14.01 27.05 35.46
N ASN A 68 -13.80 25.79 35.86
CA ASN A 68 -12.62 25.02 35.45
C ASN A 68 -12.68 24.62 33.96
N MET A 69 -13.89 24.41 33.42
CA MET A 69 -14.13 24.13 32.00
C MET A 69 -13.82 25.35 31.11
N GLU A 70 -14.18 26.55 31.57
CA GLU A 70 -13.91 27.81 30.85
C GLU A 70 -12.40 28.12 30.78
N GLN A 71 -11.67 27.85 31.87
CA GLN A 71 -10.21 28.01 31.91
C GLN A 71 -9.50 26.94 31.05
N GLY A 72 -9.98 25.68 31.08
CA GLY A 72 -9.47 24.60 30.24
C GLY A 72 -9.66 24.88 28.74
N ARG A 73 -10.73 25.58 28.35
CA ARG A 73 -11.04 25.92 26.96
C ARG A 73 -10.00 26.83 26.31
N GLN A 74 -9.42 27.79 27.05
CA GLN A 74 -8.41 28.70 26.51
C GLN A 74 -7.05 28.01 26.27
N LEU A 75 -6.66 27.09 27.16
CA LEU A 75 -5.44 26.29 27.01
C LEU A 75 -5.58 25.22 25.92
N PHE A 76 -6.74 24.57 25.83
CA PHE A 76 -7.04 23.59 24.77
C PHE A 76 -6.96 24.23 23.39
N ALA A 77 -7.49 25.44 23.22
CA ALA A 77 -7.42 26.17 21.96
C ALA A 77 -5.97 26.58 21.59
N MET A 78 -5.12 26.93 22.56
CA MET A 78 -3.75 27.37 22.27
C MET A 78 -2.77 26.21 22.03
N VAL A 79 -2.96 25.08 22.70
CA VAL A 79 -2.01 23.94 22.63
C VAL A 79 -2.52 22.82 21.73
N ILE A 80 -3.82 22.51 21.75
CA ILE A 80 -4.35 21.33 21.04
C ILE A 80 -4.76 21.68 19.61
N PHE A 81 -5.32 22.87 19.37
CA PHE A 81 -5.67 23.33 18.02
C PHE A 81 -4.50 23.34 17.01
N PRO A 82 -3.29 23.88 17.33
CA PRO A 82 -2.18 23.86 16.37
C PRO A 82 -1.66 22.45 16.05
N TYR A 83 -1.75 21.51 16.99
CA TYR A 83 -1.32 20.12 16.77
C TYR A 83 -2.37 19.31 16.01
N VAL A 84 -3.65 19.43 16.37
CA VAL A 84 -4.75 18.76 15.67
C VAL A 84 -4.93 19.31 14.26
N GLY A 85 -4.74 20.62 14.06
CA GLY A 85 -4.75 21.25 12.73
C GLY A 85 -3.65 20.72 11.82
N ARG A 86 -2.42 20.55 12.33
CA ARG A 86 -1.32 19.92 11.57
C ARG A 86 -1.59 18.45 11.27
N TRP A 87 -2.27 17.73 12.15
CA TRP A 87 -2.59 16.31 11.99
C TRP A 87 -3.70 16.08 10.95
N ILE A 88 -4.77 16.88 11.00
CA ILE A 88 -5.90 16.80 10.07
C ILE A 88 -5.53 17.34 8.69
N GLY A 89 -4.71 18.41 8.60
CA GLY A 89 -4.28 18.99 7.33
C GLY A 89 -3.51 18.01 6.44
N LYS A 90 -2.60 17.20 7.02
CA LYS A 90 -1.87 16.17 6.27
C LYS A 90 -2.80 15.10 5.72
N LYS A 91 -3.78 14.64 6.52
CA LYS A 91 -4.72 13.58 6.14
C LYS A 91 -5.78 14.06 5.12
N MET A 92 -6.27 15.29 5.26
CA MET A 92 -7.31 15.85 4.38
C MET A 92 -6.76 16.39 3.05
N SER A 93 -5.49 16.78 2.97
CA SER A 93 -4.88 17.19 1.70
C SER A 93 -4.93 16.07 0.64
N TYR A 94 -4.58 14.84 1.02
CA TYR A 94 -4.70 13.68 0.14
C TYR A 94 -6.15 13.37 -0.21
N TRP A 95 -7.08 13.51 0.75
CA TRP A 95 -8.49 13.24 0.49
C TRP A 95 -9.12 14.27 -0.46
N VAL A 96 -8.85 15.56 -0.25
CA VAL A 96 -9.34 16.63 -1.14
C VAL A 96 -8.67 16.56 -2.51
N TRP A 97 -7.37 16.29 -2.58
CA TRP A 97 -6.65 16.11 -3.85
C TRP A 97 -7.14 14.89 -4.63
N THR A 98 -7.37 13.76 -3.96
CA THR A 98 -7.92 12.55 -4.62
C THR A 98 -9.38 12.75 -5.06
N ARG A 99 -10.22 13.44 -4.27
CA ARG A 99 -11.61 13.79 -4.64
C ARG A 99 -11.67 14.81 -5.79
N PHE A 100 -10.76 15.78 -5.80
CA PHE A 100 -10.61 16.78 -6.86
C PHE A 100 -10.12 16.14 -8.17
N LEU A 101 -9.10 15.27 -8.10
CA LEU A 101 -8.64 14.48 -9.24
C LEU A 101 -9.77 13.61 -9.81
N GLN A 102 -10.56 12.97 -8.95
CA GLN A 102 -11.72 12.15 -9.36
C GLN A 102 -12.84 12.97 -10.02
N HIS A 103 -13.04 14.22 -9.61
CA HIS A 103 -14.11 15.07 -10.15
C HIS A 103 -13.71 15.81 -11.43
N HIS A 104 -12.45 16.27 -11.52
CA HIS A 104 -11.96 17.07 -12.65
C HIS A 104 -11.31 16.24 -13.75
N TYR A 105 -10.68 15.09 -13.45
CA TYR A 105 -10.18 14.14 -14.45
C TYR A 105 -11.18 13.00 -14.63
N LYS A 106 -12.34 13.31 -15.22
CA LYS A 106 -13.11 12.29 -15.92
C LYS A 106 -12.27 11.84 -17.12
N PHE A 107 -11.40 10.84 -16.95
CA PHE A 107 -10.96 10.06 -18.10
C PHE A 107 -12.23 9.51 -18.74
N PRO A 108 -12.62 9.93 -19.95
CA PRO A 108 -13.68 9.23 -20.63
C PRO A 108 -13.10 7.84 -20.90
N LEU A 109 -13.57 6.84 -20.16
CA LEU A 109 -13.45 5.45 -20.56
C LEU A 109 -14.26 5.34 -21.87
N HIS A 110 -13.65 5.77 -22.97
CA HIS A 110 -14.00 5.26 -24.27
C HIS A 110 -13.65 3.78 -24.20
N GLN A 111 -14.60 2.98 -23.71
CA GLN A 111 -14.75 1.60 -24.14
C GLN A 111 -15.03 1.67 -25.65
N ARG A 112 -13.98 1.92 -26.42
CA ARG A 112 -13.94 1.51 -27.80
C ARG A 112 -14.06 0.00 -27.73
N GLN A 113 -15.24 -0.51 -28.06
CA GLN A 113 -15.41 -1.89 -28.43
C GLN A 113 -14.44 -2.15 -29.59
N PHE A 114 -13.28 -2.70 -29.27
CA PHE A 114 -12.33 -3.13 -30.28
C PHE A 114 -12.88 -4.43 -30.86
N SER A 115 -13.30 -4.33 -32.12
CA SER A 115 -13.69 -5.43 -32.98
C SER A 115 -12.59 -6.52 -32.98
N ALA A 116 -12.99 -7.71 -32.55
CA ALA A 116 -12.42 -9.03 -32.83
C ALA A 116 -10.88 -9.13 -33.00
N ALA A 117 -10.18 -9.26 -31.88
CA ALA A 117 -8.92 -10.00 -31.80
C ALA A 117 -9.15 -11.22 -30.89
N PRO A 118 -8.54 -12.39 -31.17
CA PRO A 118 -8.83 -13.61 -30.42
C PRO A 118 -8.55 -13.35 -28.95
N GLU A 119 -9.43 -13.87 -28.09
CA GLU A 119 -9.54 -13.70 -26.64
C GLU A 119 -8.20 -13.90 -25.90
N ARG A 120 -7.29 -12.93 -26.02
CA ARG A 120 -6.00 -12.88 -25.34
C ARG A 120 -6.28 -12.20 -24.01
N ARG A 121 -6.27 -13.01 -22.94
CA ARG A 121 -6.50 -12.59 -21.55
C ARG A 121 -5.41 -11.60 -21.12
N LEU A 122 -5.63 -10.33 -21.42
CA LEU A 122 -4.89 -9.18 -20.90
C LEU A 122 -5.28 -9.03 -19.42
N VAL A 123 -4.32 -9.18 -18.52
CA VAL A 123 -4.54 -8.91 -17.09
C VAL A 123 -3.78 -7.64 -16.73
N ARG A 124 -4.43 -6.69 -16.06
CA ARG A 124 -3.78 -5.49 -15.54
C ARG A 124 -3.32 -5.76 -14.10
N ASP A 125 -2.10 -5.38 -13.78
CA ASP A 125 -1.60 -5.37 -12.41
C ASP A 125 -2.27 -4.24 -11.60
N THR A 126 -2.77 -4.56 -10.42
CA THR A 126 -3.40 -3.60 -9.49
C THR A 126 -2.48 -3.20 -8.33
N ALA A 127 -1.41 -3.93 -8.09
CA ALA A 127 -0.45 -3.69 -7.01
C ALA A 127 0.67 -2.72 -7.44
N TYR A 128 1.05 -2.73 -8.72
CA TYR A 128 2.05 -1.83 -9.28
C TYR A 128 1.48 -0.41 -9.44
N PRO A 129 2.21 0.65 -9.05
CA PRO A 129 1.68 2.02 -9.03
C PRO A 129 1.30 2.58 -10.41
N PHE A 130 1.91 2.09 -11.48
CA PHE A 130 1.64 2.53 -12.85
C PHE A 130 0.93 1.45 -13.69
N PRO A 131 0.41 1.77 -14.90
CA PRO A 131 -0.20 0.77 -15.77
C PRO A 131 0.79 -0.32 -16.20
N LEU A 132 0.65 -1.51 -15.64
CA LEU A 132 1.40 -2.72 -16.00
C LEU A 132 0.44 -3.81 -16.47
N TYR A 133 0.81 -4.50 -17.54
CA TYR A 133 -0.04 -5.47 -18.22
C TYR A 133 0.67 -6.82 -18.41
N TYR A 134 -0.07 -7.89 -18.14
CA TYR A 134 0.31 -9.27 -18.40
C TYR A 134 -0.32 -9.73 -19.71
N HIS A 135 0.53 -10.05 -20.68
CA HIS A 135 0.14 -10.57 -21.99
C HIS A 135 0.36 -12.08 -22.01
N LEU A 136 -0.72 -12.86 -22.05
CA LEU A 136 -0.61 -14.32 -22.15
C LEU A 136 0.05 -14.72 -23.48
N LEU A 137 1.12 -15.50 -23.42
CA LEU A 137 1.76 -16.10 -24.57
C LEU A 137 1.08 -17.43 -24.91
N PRO A 138 0.86 -17.74 -26.20
CA PRO A 138 0.35 -19.04 -26.59
C PRO A 138 1.36 -20.13 -26.16
N PRO A 139 0.88 -21.31 -25.71
CA PRO A 139 1.77 -22.40 -25.36
C PRO A 139 2.58 -22.79 -26.59
N THR A 140 3.90 -22.64 -26.52
CA THR A 140 4.80 -23.15 -27.55
C THR A 140 4.73 -24.67 -27.51
N SER A 141 4.18 -25.29 -28.55
CA SER A 141 3.98 -26.74 -28.69
C SER A 141 5.28 -27.54 -28.88
N THR A 142 6.43 -27.02 -28.41
CA THR A 142 7.77 -27.57 -28.65
C THR A 142 8.30 -28.36 -27.45
N SER A 143 7.44 -29.13 -26.78
CA SER A 143 7.88 -30.15 -25.82
C SER A 143 7.34 -31.52 -26.25
N THR A 144 8.12 -32.22 -27.06
CA THR A 144 8.03 -33.68 -27.21
C THR A 144 8.51 -34.32 -25.91
N SER A 145 7.70 -34.28 -24.87
CA SER A 145 7.94 -35.04 -23.63
C SER A 145 6.61 -35.54 -23.08
N THR A 146 6.41 -36.82 -23.28
CA THR A 146 5.24 -37.62 -22.93
C THR A 146 5.15 -37.80 -21.40
N THR A 147 4.78 -36.77 -20.65
CA THR A 147 4.32 -36.89 -19.26
C THR A 147 3.36 -35.76 -18.95
N ALA A 148 2.12 -36.08 -18.62
CA ALA A 148 1.08 -35.13 -18.22
C ALA A 148 1.57 -34.27 -17.05
N THR A 149 1.99 -33.04 -17.36
CA THR A 149 2.55 -32.09 -16.40
C THR A 149 1.72 -30.82 -16.47
N THR A 150 1.23 -30.37 -15.32
CA THR A 150 0.45 -29.15 -15.05
C THR A 150 0.63 -28.05 -16.10
N ALA A 151 -0.47 -27.55 -16.67
CA ALA A 151 -0.44 -26.47 -17.66
C ALA A 151 0.32 -25.25 -17.11
N LYS A 152 1.43 -24.91 -17.75
CA LYS A 152 2.28 -23.76 -17.43
C LYS A 152 1.93 -22.62 -18.38
N ALA A 153 1.38 -21.55 -17.85
CA ALA A 153 1.12 -20.32 -18.59
C ALA A 153 2.36 -19.41 -18.50
N THR A 154 2.76 -18.83 -19.63
CA THR A 154 3.82 -17.82 -19.66
C THR A 154 3.21 -16.48 -20.06
N TYR A 155 3.50 -15.44 -19.28
CA TYR A 155 3.03 -14.08 -19.51
C TYR A 155 4.21 -13.19 -19.87
N ALA A 156 4.05 -12.34 -20.89
CA ALA A 156 4.97 -11.23 -21.15
C ALA A 156 4.47 -10.00 -20.39
N LEU A 157 5.33 -9.40 -19.57
CA LEU A 157 5.03 -8.15 -18.87
C LEU A 157 5.35 -6.97 -19.77
N SER A 158 4.44 -6.00 -19.85
CA SER A 158 4.67 -4.75 -20.59
C SER A 158 3.92 -3.59 -19.94
N PHE A 159 4.46 -2.37 -20.09
CA PHE A 159 3.74 -1.14 -19.74
C PHE A 159 2.72 -0.71 -20.81
N LEU A 160 2.62 -1.46 -21.92
CA LEU A 160 1.68 -1.17 -23.00
C LEU A 160 0.43 -2.05 -22.89
N PRO A 161 -0.77 -1.47 -23.11
CA PRO A 161 -2.03 -2.23 -23.12
C PRO A 161 -2.16 -3.12 -24.37
N THR A 162 -1.48 -2.76 -25.46
CA THR A 162 -1.42 -3.54 -26.69
C THR A 162 -0.33 -4.60 -26.59
N PHE A 163 -0.52 -5.73 -27.26
CA PHE A 163 0.51 -6.77 -27.30
C PHE A 163 1.82 -6.20 -27.88
N PRO A 164 2.97 -6.44 -27.24
CA PRO A 164 4.25 -5.90 -27.66
C PRO A 164 4.62 -6.42 -29.06
N GLN A 165 4.95 -5.49 -29.98
CA GLN A 165 5.40 -5.81 -31.33
C GLN A 165 6.91 -6.05 -31.38
N HIS A 166 7.64 -5.40 -30.48
CA HIS A 166 9.10 -5.51 -30.35
C HIS A 166 9.49 -6.16 -29.03
N THR A 167 10.56 -6.94 -29.03
CA THR A 167 11.12 -7.55 -27.81
C THR A 167 11.47 -6.49 -26.77
N ARG A 168 11.94 -5.32 -27.19
CA ARG A 168 12.25 -4.17 -26.32
C ARG A 168 11.07 -3.60 -25.55
N GLN A 169 9.82 -3.93 -25.92
CA GLN A 169 8.60 -3.51 -25.22
C GLN A 169 8.19 -4.48 -24.11
N VAL A 170 8.88 -5.63 -23.99
CA VAL A 170 8.62 -6.66 -22.98
C VAL A 170 9.58 -6.46 -21.81
N VAL A 171 9.09 -6.15 -20.63
CA VAL A 171 9.89 -6.00 -19.41
C VAL A 171 10.58 -7.33 -19.04
N GLY A 172 9.83 -8.42 -19.18
CA GLY A 172 10.31 -9.78 -18.99
C GLY A 172 9.16 -10.78 -19.04
N TYR A 173 9.46 -12.02 -18.70
CA TYR A 173 8.53 -13.14 -18.81
C TYR A 173 8.24 -13.73 -17.43
N LEU A 174 6.95 -13.92 -17.13
CA LEU A 174 6.49 -14.54 -15.90
C LEU A 174 5.96 -15.94 -16.19
N ASN A 175 6.49 -16.93 -15.50
CA ASN A 175 6.02 -18.30 -15.55
C ASN A 175 5.02 -18.56 -14.40
N HIS A 176 3.80 -18.96 -14.74
CA HIS A 176 2.74 -19.27 -13.79
C HIS A 176 2.26 -20.71 -14.01
N SER A 177 2.23 -21.50 -12.94
CA SER A 177 1.74 -22.88 -12.99
C SER A 177 0.32 -22.94 -12.46
N ALA A 178 -0.57 -23.70 -13.09
CA ALA A 178 -1.95 -23.88 -12.61
C ALA A 178 -2.06 -24.53 -11.20
N SER A 179 -0.95 -25.06 -10.66
CA SER A 179 -0.85 -25.53 -9.28
C SER A 179 -0.62 -24.41 -8.25
N ASP A 180 -0.28 -23.20 -8.71
CA ASP A 180 -0.39 -22.00 -7.88
C ASP A 180 -1.89 -21.72 -7.76
N SER A 181 -2.47 -22.00 -6.59
CA SER A 181 -3.90 -21.98 -6.30
C SER A 181 -4.64 -20.85 -7.01
N GLU A 182 -5.87 -21.08 -7.48
CA GLU A 182 -6.74 -20.14 -8.22
C GLU A 182 -7.03 -18.78 -7.53
N GLY A 183 -6.35 -18.45 -6.44
CA GLY A 183 -6.36 -17.16 -5.75
C GLY A 183 -4.97 -16.59 -5.40
N SER A 184 -3.86 -17.19 -5.84
CA SER A 184 -2.57 -16.51 -5.75
C SER A 184 -2.52 -15.47 -6.87
N ASP A 185 -2.68 -14.21 -6.49
CA ASP A 185 -2.53 -13.06 -7.37
C ASP A 185 -1.26 -13.21 -8.24
N LEU A 186 -1.28 -12.74 -9.48
CA LEU A 186 -0.16 -12.85 -10.45
C LEU A 186 1.03 -12.00 -9.98
N GLN A 187 1.66 -12.42 -8.88
CA GLN A 187 2.71 -11.67 -8.22
C GLN A 187 4.03 -11.85 -8.96
N VAL A 188 4.65 -10.72 -9.30
CA VAL A 188 5.99 -10.70 -9.88
C VAL A 188 7.01 -11.02 -8.79
N LYS A 189 7.56 -12.24 -8.83
CA LYS A 189 8.62 -12.70 -7.92
C LYS A 189 9.87 -13.10 -8.69
N PRO A 190 11.08 -12.94 -8.11
CA PRO A 190 12.33 -13.22 -8.80
C PRO A 190 12.44 -14.67 -9.32
N ASN A 191 11.90 -15.65 -8.60
CA ASN A 191 11.96 -17.06 -8.97
C ASN A 191 11.02 -17.44 -10.13
N LYS A 192 10.01 -16.62 -10.42
CA LYS A 192 9.04 -16.84 -11.50
C LYS A 192 9.28 -15.94 -12.71
N PHE A 193 10.19 -14.96 -12.57
CA PHE A 193 10.44 -13.93 -13.56
C PHE A 193 11.75 -14.17 -14.32
N THR A 194 11.74 -13.91 -15.62
CA THR A 194 12.93 -13.92 -16.48
C THR A 194 13.07 -12.54 -17.09
N GLU A 195 14.16 -11.87 -16.76
CA GLU A 195 14.45 -10.51 -17.20
C GLU A 195 14.74 -10.48 -18.71
N ASN A 196 14.30 -9.41 -19.38
CA ASN A 196 14.62 -9.18 -20.78
C ASN A 196 15.72 -8.11 -20.90
N GLU A 197 16.91 -8.54 -21.34
CA GLU A 197 18.07 -7.66 -21.51
C GLU A 197 17.82 -6.54 -22.54
N ALA A 198 17.06 -6.83 -23.61
CA ALA A 198 16.75 -5.84 -24.63
C ALA A 198 15.93 -4.67 -24.06
N PHE A 199 14.99 -4.96 -23.16
CA PHE A 199 14.25 -3.94 -22.44
C PHE A 199 15.12 -3.24 -21.39
N ASN A 200 15.95 -3.98 -20.65
CA ASN A 200 16.85 -3.40 -19.65
C ASN A 200 17.80 -2.36 -20.29
N ASN A 201 18.29 -2.64 -21.49
CA ASN A 201 19.07 -1.67 -22.26
C ASN A 201 18.29 -0.40 -22.61
N VAL A 202 17.02 -0.53 -22.98
CA VAL A 202 16.13 0.63 -23.22
C VAL A 202 15.87 1.40 -21.93
N LEU A 203 15.58 0.71 -20.83
CA LEU A 203 15.35 1.31 -19.51
C LEU A 203 16.50 2.27 -19.15
N HIS A 204 17.73 1.79 -19.18
CA HIS A 204 18.89 2.62 -18.85
C HIS A 204 19.17 3.72 -19.88
N THR A 205 18.86 3.49 -21.16
CA THR A 205 18.99 4.53 -22.20
C THR A 205 18.01 5.68 -21.92
N VAL A 206 16.76 5.36 -21.58
CA VAL A 206 15.75 6.35 -21.24
C VAL A 206 16.12 7.10 -19.96
N ILE A 207 16.58 6.39 -18.93
CA ILE A 207 17.07 7.03 -17.70
C ILE A 207 18.13 8.06 -18.08
N GLN A 208 19.24 7.62 -18.69
CA GLN A 208 20.35 8.48 -19.07
C GLN A 208 19.92 9.74 -19.83
N GLN A 209 19.03 9.59 -20.83
CA GLN A 209 18.58 10.70 -21.68
C GLN A 209 17.68 11.71 -20.97
N ASN A 210 17.01 11.33 -19.87
CA ASN A 210 15.98 12.14 -19.22
C ASN A 210 16.32 12.51 -17.77
N LEU A 211 17.52 12.20 -17.29
CA LEU A 211 17.95 12.51 -15.91
C LEU A 211 17.99 14.02 -15.63
N ALA A 212 18.37 14.84 -16.62
CA ALA A 212 18.57 16.27 -16.42
C ALA A 212 17.26 17.01 -16.07
N ASP A 213 16.15 16.49 -16.57
CA ASP A 213 14.82 17.06 -16.40
C ASP A 213 14.03 16.37 -15.27
N ASP A 214 14.61 15.40 -14.54
CA ASP A 214 13.92 14.70 -13.45
C ASP A 214 13.87 15.59 -12.19
N PRO A 215 12.67 15.94 -11.69
CA PRO A 215 12.53 16.74 -10.46
C PRO A 215 13.22 16.13 -9.23
N MET A 216 13.36 14.80 -9.17
CA MET A 216 14.10 14.18 -8.07
C MET A 216 15.58 14.53 -8.13
N VAL A 217 16.17 14.51 -9.34
CA VAL A 217 17.58 14.86 -9.53
C VAL A 217 17.80 16.34 -9.25
N GLU A 218 16.89 17.20 -9.70
CA GLU A 218 16.91 18.63 -9.41
C GLU A 218 16.97 18.91 -7.90
N SER A 219 16.21 18.16 -7.09
CA SER A 219 16.24 18.31 -5.63
C SER A 219 17.61 17.99 -5.02
N VAL A 220 18.37 17.06 -5.60
CA VAL A 220 19.74 16.73 -5.17
C VAL A 220 20.71 17.84 -5.58
N LEU A 221 20.56 18.40 -6.78
CA LEU A 221 21.41 19.48 -7.30
C LEU A 221 21.29 20.77 -6.46
N GLN A 222 20.16 21.00 -5.81
CA GLN A 222 19.99 22.12 -4.86
C GLN A 222 20.89 22.01 -3.63
N GLN A 223 21.32 20.79 -3.27
CA GLN A 223 22.12 20.51 -2.08
C GLN A 223 23.58 20.17 -2.40
N GLN A 224 23.87 19.71 -3.61
CA GLN A 224 25.17 19.19 -4.01
C GLN A 224 25.65 19.86 -5.31
N LEU A 225 26.81 20.51 -5.24
CA LEU A 225 27.43 21.19 -6.38
C LEU A 225 28.42 20.30 -7.15
N GLU A 226 29.02 19.30 -6.51
CA GLU A 226 30.01 18.43 -7.14
C GLU A 226 29.91 16.99 -6.63
N GLY A 227 30.45 16.04 -7.40
CA GLY A 227 30.63 14.65 -6.97
C GLY A 227 29.79 13.66 -7.77
N TRP A 228 29.32 12.60 -7.13
CA TRP A 228 28.45 11.59 -7.75
C TRP A 228 27.13 11.51 -7.00
N THR A 229 26.04 11.29 -7.73
CA THR A 229 24.71 11.01 -7.16
C THR A 229 24.18 9.69 -7.70
N HIS A 230 23.33 9.03 -6.90
CA HIS A 230 22.73 7.74 -7.20
C HIS A 230 21.27 7.92 -7.64
N ILE A 231 20.91 7.24 -8.73
CA ILE A 231 19.54 7.20 -9.23
C ILE A 231 18.84 6.01 -8.57
N ALA A 232 17.98 6.29 -7.60
CA ALA A 232 17.34 5.29 -6.76
C ALA A 232 16.16 4.60 -7.43
N ASP A 233 15.95 3.33 -7.09
CA ASP A 233 14.74 2.55 -7.33
C ASP A 233 13.71 2.82 -6.22
N TYR A 234 12.53 3.28 -6.60
CA TYR A 234 11.49 3.70 -5.66
C TYR A 234 10.73 2.55 -5.00
N ARG A 235 11.00 1.30 -5.38
CA ARG A 235 10.39 0.14 -4.72
C ARG A 235 10.80 0.03 -3.24
N ASN A 236 11.95 0.60 -2.88
CA ASN A 236 12.50 0.59 -1.53
C ASN A 236 13.19 1.93 -1.22
N PRO A 237 12.41 2.99 -0.90
CA PRO A 237 12.96 4.31 -0.67
C PRO A 237 13.87 4.31 0.55
N ALA A 238 15.10 4.79 0.37
CA ALA A 238 16.06 4.89 1.46
C ALA A 238 15.60 5.89 2.54
N PRO A 239 15.94 5.67 3.82
CA PRO A 239 15.76 6.67 4.86
C PRO A 239 16.46 7.99 4.49
N TYR A 240 15.93 9.11 4.98
CA TYR A 240 16.50 10.42 4.71
C TYR A 240 18.01 10.48 5.06
N GLY A 241 18.81 10.99 4.13
CA GLY A 241 20.26 11.09 4.27
C GLY A 241 21.01 9.75 4.20
N ARG A 242 20.36 8.66 3.77
CA ARG A 242 21.00 7.36 3.51
C ARG A 242 21.03 7.04 2.03
N ILE A 243 22.08 6.33 1.63
CA ILE A 243 22.22 5.78 0.28
C ILE A 243 21.35 4.50 0.21
N PRO A 244 20.59 4.27 -0.89
CA PRO A 244 19.84 3.04 -1.08
C PRO A 244 20.74 1.80 -1.14
N LEU A 245 20.14 0.62 -1.07
CA LEU A 245 20.88 -0.63 -1.27
C LEU A 245 21.42 -0.70 -2.71
N PRO A 246 22.58 -1.34 -2.95
CA PRO A 246 23.12 -1.48 -4.30
C PRO A 246 22.18 -2.16 -5.30
N GLU A 247 21.24 -2.98 -4.85
CA GLU A 247 20.22 -3.60 -5.71
C GLU A 247 19.06 -2.65 -6.07
N ASP A 248 18.91 -1.55 -5.32
CA ASP A 248 17.86 -0.52 -5.44
C ASP A 248 18.43 0.80 -5.99
N ILE A 249 19.54 0.73 -6.73
CA ILE A 249 20.14 1.87 -7.43
C ILE A 249 20.22 1.49 -8.90
N PHE A 250 19.60 2.24 -9.81
CA PHE A 250 19.72 1.99 -11.25
C PHE A 250 21.14 2.30 -11.75
N GLY A 251 21.73 3.36 -11.23
CA GLY A 251 23.05 3.80 -11.63
C GLY A 251 23.49 5.06 -10.91
N SER A 252 24.68 5.54 -11.23
CA SER A 252 25.26 6.76 -10.69
C SER A 252 25.60 7.73 -11.80
N VAL A 253 25.51 9.02 -11.53
CA VAL A 253 25.85 10.09 -12.48
C VAL A 253 26.68 11.14 -11.76
N GLN A 254 27.63 11.72 -12.48
CA GLN A 254 28.48 12.78 -11.96
C GLN A 254 27.74 14.12 -11.94
N ILE A 255 28.03 14.93 -10.93
CA ILE A 255 27.60 16.31 -10.78
C ILE A 255 28.86 17.19 -10.87
N VAL A 256 28.80 18.22 -11.70
CA VAL A 256 29.84 19.24 -11.87
C VAL A 256 29.17 20.61 -11.89
N ASP A 257 29.60 21.52 -11.03
CA ASP A 257 29.05 22.88 -10.90
C ASP A 257 27.52 22.94 -10.72
N GLY A 258 26.96 22.00 -9.96
CA GLY A 258 25.52 21.90 -9.69
C GLY A 258 24.71 21.39 -10.88
N VAL A 259 25.36 20.82 -11.90
CA VAL A 259 24.72 20.26 -13.10
C VAL A 259 25.13 18.80 -13.24
N ILE A 260 24.15 17.92 -13.49
CA ILE A 260 24.49 16.52 -13.81
C ILE A 260 25.18 16.41 -15.17
N GLN A 261 26.01 15.40 -15.33
CA GLN A 261 26.65 15.04 -16.59
C GLN A 261 26.03 13.73 -17.11
N PRO A 262 24.95 13.75 -17.91
CA PRO A 262 24.25 12.53 -18.34
C PRO A 262 25.15 11.49 -19.02
N GLU A 263 26.18 11.94 -19.75
CA GLU A 263 27.15 11.06 -20.42
C GLU A 263 28.03 10.26 -19.43
N SER A 264 28.14 10.71 -18.18
CA SER A 264 28.86 9.99 -17.12
C SER A 264 28.03 8.87 -16.46
N TYR A 265 26.76 8.68 -16.88
CA TYR A 265 25.86 7.72 -16.28
C TYR A 265 26.44 6.30 -16.33
N GLN A 266 26.64 5.72 -15.16
CA GLN A 266 27.13 4.36 -14.99
C GLN A 266 26.06 3.49 -14.35
N ARG A 267 25.63 2.45 -15.08
CA ARG A 267 24.65 1.47 -14.62
C ARG A 267 25.19 0.70 -13.42
N MET A 268 24.32 0.43 -12.44
CA MET A 268 24.68 -0.37 -11.29
C MET A 268 24.58 -1.87 -11.65
N PRO A 269 25.68 -2.65 -11.62
CA PRO A 269 25.64 -4.06 -12.01
C PRO A 269 24.79 -4.95 -11.11
N THR A 270 24.52 -4.49 -9.88
CA THR A 270 23.74 -5.22 -8.88
C THR A 270 22.25 -4.90 -8.92
N HIS A 271 21.82 -3.92 -9.72
CA HIS A 271 20.39 -3.61 -9.88
C HIS A 271 19.66 -4.80 -10.50
N ARG A 272 18.47 -5.09 -9.97
CA ARG A 272 17.59 -6.15 -10.46
C ARG A 272 16.28 -5.55 -10.93
N ILE A 273 15.76 -6.01 -12.06
CA ILE A 273 14.44 -5.59 -12.55
C ILE A 273 13.35 -6.05 -11.56
N VAL A 274 13.51 -7.23 -10.96
CA VAL A 274 12.61 -7.77 -9.93
C VAL A 274 13.41 -8.22 -8.71
N SER A 275 13.07 -7.69 -7.54
CA SER A 275 13.59 -8.15 -6.24
C SER A 275 12.50 -8.85 -5.42
N SER A 276 12.81 -9.19 -4.17
CA SER A 276 11.80 -9.70 -3.22
C SER A 276 10.66 -8.71 -2.95
N LEU A 277 10.88 -7.41 -3.22
CA LEU A 277 9.88 -6.36 -3.07
C LEU A 277 9.03 -6.15 -4.34
N GLY A 278 9.32 -6.89 -5.42
CA GLY A 278 8.59 -6.83 -6.68
C GLY A 278 9.36 -6.13 -7.79
N LEU A 279 8.63 -5.61 -8.77
CA LEU A 279 9.17 -4.90 -9.93
C LEU A 279 9.78 -3.55 -9.53
N PHE A 280 10.87 -3.15 -10.19
CA PHE A 280 11.49 -1.83 -10.07
C PHE A 280 10.46 -0.70 -10.21
N GLN A 281 10.72 0.43 -9.58
CA GLN A 281 9.89 1.64 -9.70
C GLN A 281 10.77 2.85 -10.04
N LEU A 282 10.31 3.62 -11.02
CA LEU A 282 10.92 4.88 -11.44
C LEU A 282 10.18 6.06 -10.78
N SER A 283 10.79 7.24 -10.84
CA SER A 283 10.06 8.49 -10.61
C SER A 283 8.95 8.64 -11.65
N ASP A 284 7.89 9.38 -11.31
CA ASP A 284 6.75 9.62 -12.21
C ASP A 284 7.21 10.16 -13.57
N HIS A 285 8.17 11.10 -13.57
CA HIS A 285 8.75 11.67 -14.77
C HIS A 285 9.45 10.62 -15.64
N LEU A 286 10.39 9.85 -15.07
CA LEU A 286 11.13 8.83 -15.82
C LEU A 286 10.21 7.70 -16.29
N HIS A 287 9.20 7.33 -15.51
CA HIS A 287 8.21 6.34 -15.91
C HIS A 287 7.42 6.82 -17.15
N GLU A 288 6.96 8.07 -17.15
CA GLU A 288 6.25 8.65 -18.29
C GLU A 288 7.13 8.65 -19.54
N ARG A 289 8.39 9.07 -19.42
CA ARG A 289 9.36 9.07 -20.53
C ARG A 289 9.61 7.66 -21.07
N LEU A 290 9.71 6.67 -20.19
CA LEU A 290 9.86 5.27 -20.57
C LEU A 290 8.65 4.79 -21.37
N VAL A 291 7.43 4.98 -20.86
CA VAL A 291 6.22 4.56 -21.56
C VAL A 291 6.06 5.28 -22.89
N HIS A 292 6.38 6.57 -22.96
CA HIS A 292 6.39 7.33 -24.21
C HIS A 292 7.39 6.72 -25.21
N TYR A 293 8.63 6.47 -24.79
CA TYR A 293 9.65 5.85 -25.63
C TYR A 293 9.21 4.48 -26.16
N LEU A 294 8.62 3.64 -25.33
CA LEU A 294 8.13 2.32 -25.73
C LEU A 294 7.02 2.37 -26.77
N LYS A 295 6.17 3.41 -26.75
CA LYS A 295 5.12 3.64 -27.76
C LYS A 295 5.68 4.10 -29.11
N THR A 296 6.85 4.73 -29.12
CA THR A 296 7.49 5.24 -30.34
C THR A 296 8.42 4.24 -31.02
N LEU A 297 8.71 3.11 -30.36
CA LEU A 297 9.44 1.98 -30.95
C LEU A 297 8.61 1.30 -32.03
#